data_AF-A0A1Q7N508-F1
#
_entry.id   AF-A0A1Q7N508-F1
#
_cell.length_a   1.000
_cell.length_b   1.000
_cell.length_c   1.000
_cell.angle_alpha   90.00
_cell.angle_beta   90.00
_cell.angle_gamma   90.00
#
_symmetry.space_group_name_H-M   'P 1'
#
loop_
_entity.id
_entity.type
_entity.pdbx_description
1 polymer ?
#
loop_
_entity_poly.entity_id
_entity_poly.type
_entity_poly.pdbx_seq_one_letter_code
_entity_poly.pdbx_strand_id
1 'polypeptide(L)'
;MLIENKSTNTGENVLFTKQAVAERGAQLFLEGWAPLLIFSGGLRSITRHLWREPEANLFARIAVAMGVPTENILIENKSTNTGENVLFTKQLLAERHIDPRTFIVVQKPYMERRSYATFRRLWPEKELVVTSPRVTFDEYLSAYSNDALSTADVISIMVGDLQRLRLYPEKGFQIEQEIPDDVWDAFERLVKAGFDKHLITA
;
A
#
# COMPACT_ATOMS: atom_id res chain seq x y z
N MET A 1 14.22 1.25 0.03
CA MET A 1 12.88 1.42 -0.54
C MET A 1 11.94 0.44 0.13
N LEU A 2 10.78 0.90 0.59
CA LEU A 2 9.78 0.05 1.24
C LEU A 2 8.57 -0.05 0.32
N ILE A 3 8.22 -1.26 -0.08
CA ILE A 3 7.06 -1.52 -0.91
C ILE A 3 5.99 -2.09 0.00
N GLU A 4 4.95 -1.31 0.19
CA GLU A 4 3.77 -1.72 0.92
C GLU A 4 2.66 -1.95 -0.11
N ASN A 5 2.02 -3.09 -0.06
CA ASN A 5 0.73 -3.25 -0.70
C ASN A 5 -0.30 -3.64 0.33
N LYS A 6 -1.52 -3.19 0.08
CA LYS A 6 -2.68 -3.48 0.88
C LYS A 6 -3.91 -3.48 0.02
N SER A 7 -4.51 -4.65 -0.13
CA SER A 7 -5.86 -4.77 -0.66
C SER A 7 -6.77 -5.40 0.38
N THR A 8 -7.94 -4.80 0.59
CA THR A 8 -9.02 -5.41 1.37
C THR A 8 -9.80 -6.46 0.58
N ASN A 9 -9.62 -6.54 -0.75
CA ASN A 9 -10.42 -7.41 -1.61
C ASN A 9 -9.70 -8.66 -2.11
N THR A 10 -10.50 -9.72 -2.22
CA THR A 10 -10.11 -11.11 -2.52
C THR A 10 -10.79 -11.58 -3.79
N GLY A 11 -10.02 -11.62 -4.88
CA GLY A 11 -10.36 -12.29 -6.14
C GLY A 11 -9.07 -12.60 -6.90
N GLU A 12 -9.07 -13.64 -7.72
CA GLU A 12 -7.90 -14.08 -8.51
C GLU A 12 -7.37 -12.97 -9.45
N ASN A 13 -8.22 -12.00 -9.80
CA ASN A 13 -7.89 -10.83 -10.62
C ASN A 13 -7.34 -9.61 -9.84
N VAL A 14 -7.18 -9.70 -8.51
CA VAL A 14 -6.47 -8.68 -7.68
C VAL A 14 -4.93 -8.76 -7.87
N LEU A 15 -4.45 -9.69 -8.70
CA LEU A 15 -3.04 -9.95 -8.96
C LEU A 15 -2.35 -8.82 -9.75
N PHE A 16 -3.01 -8.23 -10.76
CA PHE A 16 -2.42 -7.23 -11.67
C PHE A 16 -1.91 -5.97 -10.98
N THR A 17 -2.57 -5.59 -9.91
CA THR A 17 -2.37 -4.28 -9.30
C THR A 17 -1.45 -4.36 -8.09
N LYS A 18 -1.40 -5.56 -7.50
CA LYS A 18 -0.33 -6.02 -6.64
C LYS A 18 1.00 -6.04 -7.39
N GLN A 19 0.99 -6.55 -8.62
CA GLN A 19 2.15 -6.56 -9.51
C GLN A 19 2.65 -5.15 -9.83
N ALA A 20 1.78 -4.23 -10.25
CA ALA A 20 2.19 -2.87 -10.62
C ALA A 20 2.97 -2.14 -9.51
N VAL A 21 2.59 -2.33 -8.24
CA VAL A 21 3.29 -1.75 -7.08
C VAL A 21 4.70 -2.36 -6.90
N ALA A 22 4.83 -3.68 -7.05
CA ALA A 22 6.11 -4.36 -7.02
C ALA A 22 7.01 -3.95 -8.20
N GLU A 23 6.43 -3.88 -9.40
CA GLU A 23 7.11 -3.44 -10.62
C GLU A 23 7.62 -2.02 -10.50
N ARG A 24 6.81 -1.10 -9.97
CA ARG A 24 7.24 0.29 -9.74
C ARG A 24 8.43 0.36 -8.79
N GLY A 25 8.40 -0.44 -7.73
CA GLY A 25 9.51 -0.48 -6.78
C GLY A 25 10.78 -1.11 -7.37
N ALA A 26 10.65 -2.18 -8.14
CA ALA A 26 11.75 -2.80 -8.87
C ALA A 26 12.35 -1.84 -9.91
N GLN A 27 11.51 -1.13 -10.66
CA GLN A 27 11.94 -0.10 -11.61
C GLN A 27 12.79 0.97 -10.92
N LEU A 28 12.29 1.54 -9.82
CA LEU A 28 13.04 2.58 -9.09
C LEU A 28 14.37 2.05 -8.53
N PHE A 29 14.42 0.79 -8.08
CA PHE A 29 15.67 0.16 -7.68
C PHE A 29 16.66 0.09 -8.85
N LEU A 30 16.21 -0.40 -10.01
CA LEU A 30 17.04 -0.56 -11.21
C LEU A 30 17.49 0.78 -11.80
N GLU A 31 16.71 1.84 -11.61
CA GLU A 31 17.07 3.23 -11.92
C GLU A 31 18.06 3.85 -10.91
N GLY A 32 18.42 3.14 -9.84
CA GLY A 32 19.43 3.57 -8.87
C GLY A 32 18.91 4.47 -7.73
N TRP A 33 17.59 4.56 -7.53
CA TRP A 33 17.02 5.41 -6.47
C TRP A 33 17.28 4.91 -5.05
N ALA A 34 17.58 3.63 -4.87
CA ALA A 34 17.91 3.06 -3.57
C ALA A 34 18.80 1.82 -3.72
N PRO A 35 19.76 1.59 -2.79
CA PRO A 35 20.63 0.42 -2.81
C PRO A 35 19.97 -0.84 -2.21
N LEU A 36 18.76 -0.71 -1.65
CA LEU A 36 18.04 -1.76 -0.96
C LEU A 36 16.53 -1.69 -1.24
N LEU A 37 15.95 -2.85 -1.54
CA LEU A 37 14.53 -3.05 -1.77
C LEU A 37 13.93 -3.90 -0.66
N ILE A 38 12.85 -3.42 -0.03
CA ILE A 38 12.20 -4.10 1.09
C ILE A 38 10.75 -4.30 0.71
N PHE A 39 10.29 -5.55 0.76
CA PHE A 39 8.88 -5.90 0.58
C PHE A 39 8.26 -6.21 1.94
N SER A 40 7.14 -5.56 2.25
CA SER A 40 6.40 -5.80 3.49
C SER A 40 4.93 -6.14 3.19
N GLY A 41 4.49 -7.30 3.68
CA GLY A 41 3.15 -7.83 3.46
C GLY A 41 3.03 -9.33 3.72
N GLY A 42 2.20 -9.70 4.70
CA GLY A 42 1.91 -11.09 5.07
C GLY A 42 0.69 -11.73 4.38
N LEU A 43 0.29 -12.90 4.89
CA LEU A 43 -0.96 -13.61 4.52
C LEU A 43 -2.10 -13.18 5.46
N ARG A 44 -3.21 -12.66 4.93
CA ARG A 44 -4.43 -12.45 5.75
C ARG A 44 -5.19 -13.77 5.96
N SER A 45 -6.01 -13.81 7.03
CA SER A 45 -6.94 -14.92 7.31
C SER A 45 -7.89 -15.21 6.15
N ILE A 46 -8.38 -14.19 5.45
CA ILE A 46 -9.31 -14.32 4.32
C ILE A 46 -8.58 -14.70 3.02
N THR A 47 -7.33 -14.26 2.83
CA THR A 47 -6.51 -14.65 1.67
C THR A 47 -5.92 -16.05 1.81
N ARG A 48 -5.97 -16.67 3.00
CA ARG A 48 -5.39 -18.00 3.27
C ARG A 48 -5.98 -19.11 2.39
N HIS A 49 -7.23 -18.93 1.93
CA HIS A 49 -7.92 -19.88 1.05
C HIS A 49 -7.63 -19.65 -0.45
N LEU A 50 -7.15 -18.46 -0.82
CA LEU A 50 -6.90 -18.04 -2.21
C LEU A 50 -5.40 -17.94 -2.55
N TRP A 51 -4.58 -17.67 -1.55
CA TRP A 51 -3.15 -17.39 -1.68
C TRP A 51 -2.37 -18.38 -0.82
N ARG A 52 -1.46 -19.09 -1.48
CA ARG A 52 -0.56 -20.04 -0.81
C ARG A 52 0.72 -19.38 -0.28
N GLU A 53 0.98 -18.11 -0.65
CA GLU A 53 2.19 -17.37 -0.27
C GLU A 53 1.87 -15.92 0.19
N PRO A 54 2.69 -15.34 1.08
CA PRO A 54 2.61 -13.92 1.46
C PRO A 54 2.84 -12.93 0.31
N GLU A 55 2.24 -11.75 0.42
CA GLU A 55 2.37 -10.68 -0.59
C GLU A 55 3.83 -10.27 -0.82
N ALA A 56 4.62 -10.14 0.26
CA ALA A 56 6.02 -9.77 0.16
C ALA A 56 6.86 -10.79 -0.63
N ASN A 57 6.54 -12.08 -0.51
CA ASN A 57 7.21 -13.14 -1.27
C ASN A 57 6.88 -13.04 -2.77
N LEU A 58 5.61 -12.82 -3.12
CA LEU A 58 5.20 -12.60 -4.51
C LEU A 58 5.93 -11.40 -5.12
N PHE A 59 6.01 -10.29 -4.38
CA PHE A 59 6.68 -9.08 -4.87
C PHE A 59 8.18 -9.25 -5.07
N ALA A 60 8.84 -9.98 -4.17
CA ALA A 60 10.24 -10.33 -4.35
C ALA A 60 10.44 -11.16 -5.64
N ARG A 61 9.56 -12.12 -5.94
CA ARG A 61 9.64 -12.90 -7.20
C ARG A 61 9.52 -12.01 -8.44
N ILE A 62 8.61 -11.04 -8.42
CA ILE A 62 8.44 -10.07 -9.52
C ILE A 62 9.69 -9.24 -9.70
N ALA A 63 10.25 -8.67 -8.63
CA ALA A 63 11.45 -7.86 -8.72
C ALA A 63 12.68 -8.64 -9.20
N VAL A 64 12.84 -9.88 -8.74
CA VAL A 64 13.90 -10.78 -9.24
C VAL A 64 13.71 -11.07 -10.73
N ALA A 65 12.48 -11.33 -11.18
CA ALA A 65 12.19 -11.53 -12.61
C ALA A 65 12.49 -10.28 -13.46
N MET A 66 12.43 -9.08 -12.87
CA MET A 66 12.83 -7.82 -13.52
C MET A 66 14.34 -7.54 -13.48
N GLY A 67 15.13 -8.38 -12.79
CA GLY A 67 16.59 -8.26 -12.72
C GLY A 67 17.13 -7.62 -11.43
N VAL A 68 16.29 -7.42 -10.40
CA VAL A 68 16.78 -6.98 -9.08
C VAL A 68 17.56 -8.13 -8.41
N PRO A 69 18.83 -7.92 -7.99
CA PRO A 69 19.60 -8.95 -7.30
C PRO A 69 18.98 -9.31 -5.95
N THR A 70 18.93 -10.60 -5.64
CA THR A 70 18.28 -11.13 -4.43
C THR A 70 18.92 -10.64 -3.13
N GLU A 71 20.23 -10.38 -3.14
CA GLU A 71 21.02 -9.88 -2.02
C GLU A 71 20.65 -8.45 -1.64
N ASN A 72 20.04 -7.70 -2.56
CA ASN A 72 19.53 -6.35 -2.33
C ASN A 72 18.05 -6.34 -1.91
N ILE A 73 17.42 -7.50 -1.75
CA ILE A 73 16.02 -7.64 -1.36
C ILE A 73 15.90 -8.13 0.08
N LEU A 74 15.13 -7.41 0.89
CA LEU A 74 14.64 -7.88 2.20
C LEU A 74 13.15 -8.16 2.14
N ILE A 75 12.71 -9.21 2.82
CA ILE A 75 11.32 -9.67 2.84
C ILE A 75 10.81 -9.67 4.29
N GLU A 76 9.75 -8.91 4.53
CA GLU A 76 8.94 -8.92 5.74
C GLU A 76 7.56 -9.48 5.37
N ASN A 77 7.22 -10.68 5.83
CA ASN A 77 6.05 -11.42 5.36
C ASN A 77 5.05 -11.82 6.45
N LYS A 78 5.05 -11.09 7.57
CA LYS A 78 4.22 -11.35 8.75
C LYS A 78 3.13 -10.28 8.94
N SER A 79 3.34 -9.08 8.42
CA SER A 79 2.40 -7.97 8.59
C SER A 79 1.02 -8.25 8.01
N THR A 80 0.00 -7.78 8.70
CA THR A 80 -1.41 -7.88 8.30
C THR A 80 -2.03 -6.51 8.08
N ASN A 81 -1.36 -5.45 8.58
CA ASN A 81 -1.78 -4.09 8.40
C ASN A 81 -0.64 -3.07 8.09
N THR A 82 -0.96 -1.76 7.92
CA THR A 82 -0.05 -0.76 7.32
C THR A 82 0.86 -0.27 8.43
N GLY A 83 0.32 -0.15 9.64
CA GLY A 83 1.14 0.08 10.81
C GLY A 83 2.08 -1.09 11.06
N GLU A 84 1.59 -2.32 10.95
CA GLU A 84 2.45 -3.51 11.04
C GLU A 84 3.52 -3.55 9.95
N ASN A 85 3.23 -3.15 8.71
CA ASN A 85 4.24 -3.07 7.65
C ASN A 85 5.43 -2.20 8.09
N VAL A 86 5.14 -0.99 8.60
CA VAL A 86 6.16 -0.05 9.09
C VAL A 86 6.90 -0.62 10.30
N LEU A 87 6.17 -1.12 11.30
CA LEU A 87 6.74 -1.62 12.55
C LEU A 87 7.61 -2.87 12.34
N PHE A 88 7.15 -3.81 11.53
CA PHE A 88 7.89 -5.04 11.26
C PHE A 88 9.06 -4.78 10.31
N THR A 89 8.94 -3.83 9.38
CA THR A 89 10.10 -3.36 8.59
C THR A 89 11.15 -2.71 9.49
N LYS A 90 10.73 -1.89 10.46
CA LYS A 90 11.63 -1.29 11.47
C LYS A 90 12.37 -2.36 12.26
N GLN A 91 11.66 -3.39 12.71
CA GLN A 91 12.25 -4.54 13.40
C GLN A 91 13.24 -5.29 12.50
N LEU A 92 12.87 -5.62 11.26
CA LEU A 92 13.71 -6.33 10.30
C LEU A 92 15.02 -5.58 10.04
N LEU A 93 14.96 -4.26 9.88
CA LEU A 93 16.13 -3.42 9.67
C LEU A 93 17.05 -3.39 10.89
N ALA A 94 16.49 -3.31 12.10
CA ALA A 94 17.25 -3.37 13.35
C ALA A 94 17.97 -4.73 13.53
N GLU A 95 17.28 -5.85 13.24
CA GLU A 95 17.85 -7.20 13.29
C GLU A 95 19.00 -7.40 12.30
N ARG A 96 19.00 -6.66 11.19
CA ARG A 96 20.06 -6.68 10.17
C ARG A 96 21.14 -5.62 10.39
N HIS A 97 21.02 -4.81 11.45
CA HIS A 97 21.89 -3.67 11.74
C HIS A 97 21.95 -2.65 10.58
N ILE A 98 20.84 -2.43 9.88
CA ILE A 98 20.72 -1.47 8.78
C ILE A 98 19.89 -0.28 9.26
N ASP A 99 20.45 0.93 9.20
CA ASP A 99 19.76 2.14 9.67
C ASP A 99 19.67 3.22 8.56
N PRO A 100 18.77 3.05 7.57
CA PRO A 100 18.62 4.02 6.50
C PRO A 100 17.99 5.30 7.03
N ARG A 101 18.43 6.46 6.55
CA ARG A 101 17.87 7.77 6.92
C ARG A 101 16.59 8.12 6.14
N THR A 102 16.54 7.70 4.88
CA THR A 102 15.51 8.12 3.93
C THR A 102 14.84 6.90 3.30
N PHE A 103 13.52 6.96 3.19
CA PHE A 103 12.68 5.92 2.61
C PHE A 103 11.91 6.44 1.41
N ILE A 104 11.84 5.60 0.38
CA ILE A 104 10.85 5.71 -0.69
C ILE A 104 9.82 4.63 -0.41
N VAL A 105 8.58 5.03 -0.10
CA VAL A 105 7.46 4.10 0.06
C VAL A 105 6.69 4.01 -1.24
N VAL A 106 6.49 2.80 -1.74
CA VAL A 106 5.69 2.55 -2.95
C VAL A 106 4.34 1.94 -2.54
N GLN A 107 3.24 2.55 -2.99
CA GLN A 107 1.87 2.08 -2.76
C GLN A 107 1.00 2.21 -4.02
N LYS A 108 -0.26 1.79 -3.94
CA LYS A 108 -1.33 2.13 -4.85
C LYS A 108 -1.60 3.64 -4.81
N PRO A 109 -1.99 4.27 -5.93
CA PRO A 109 -2.22 5.71 -6.00
C PRO A 109 -3.16 6.24 -4.91
N TYR A 110 -4.31 5.57 -4.68
CA TYR A 110 -5.29 6.02 -3.69
C TYR A 110 -4.82 5.90 -2.23
N MET A 111 -3.73 5.15 -1.96
CA MET A 111 -3.21 4.90 -0.62
C MET A 111 -2.01 5.79 -0.24
N GLU A 112 -1.47 6.59 -1.17
CA GLU A 112 -0.22 7.33 -0.92
C GLU A 112 -0.28 8.18 0.34
N ARG A 113 -1.33 9.01 0.49
CA ARG A 113 -1.51 9.88 1.66
C ARG A 113 -1.66 9.08 2.95
N ARG A 114 -2.37 7.95 2.90
CA ARG A 114 -2.58 7.11 4.09
C ARG A 114 -1.30 6.43 4.54
N SER A 115 -0.51 5.93 3.60
CA SER A 115 0.81 5.37 3.89
C SER A 115 1.77 6.43 4.41
N TYR A 116 1.77 7.64 3.82
CA TYR A 116 2.54 8.77 4.34
C TYR A 116 2.18 9.06 5.81
N ALA A 117 0.88 9.26 6.09
CA ALA A 117 0.41 9.60 7.42
C ALA A 117 0.69 8.51 8.45
N THR A 118 0.58 7.24 8.05
CA THR A 118 0.88 6.09 8.91
C THR A 118 2.37 6.01 9.22
N PHE A 119 3.23 6.11 8.20
CA PHE A 119 4.68 6.04 8.36
C PHE A 119 5.18 7.19 9.24
N ARG A 120 4.75 8.43 8.99
CA ARG A 120 5.15 9.58 9.82
C ARG A 120 4.71 9.47 11.27
N ARG A 121 3.59 8.77 11.55
CA ARG A 121 3.13 8.52 12.91
C ARG A 121 3.99 7.52 13.68
N LEU A 122 4.46 6.48 12.99
CA LEU A 122 5.13 5.32 13.59
C LEU A 122 6.66 5.38 13.49
N TRP A 123 7.18 6.12 12.52
CA TRP A 123 8.59 6.28 12.27
C TRP A 123 8.98 7.76 11.98
N PRO A 124 8.66 8.70 12.89
CA PRO A 124 8.81 10.13 12.66
C PRO A 124 10.26 10.60 12.44
N GLU A 125 11.24 9.85 12.95
CA GLU A 125 12.67 10.17 12.86
C GLU A 125 13.28 9.95 11.47
N LYS A 126 12.56 9.36 10.53
CA LYS A 126 13.04 9.06 9.17
C LYS A 126 12.43 10.00 8.13
N GLU A 127 13.23 10.30 7.11
CA GLU A 127 12.76 11.04 5.95
C GLU A 127 11.98 10.10 5.03
N LEU A 128 10.90 10.62 4.44
CA LEU A 128 9.95 9.82 3.67
C LEU A 128 9.53 10.55 2.40
N VAL A 129 9.61 9.85 1.28
CA VAL A 129 8.90 10.16 0.04
C VAL A 129 7.98 9.00 -0.28
N VAL A 130 6.79 9.29 -0.80
CA VAL A 130 5.82 8.28 -1.23
C VAL A 130 5.61 8.40 -2.74
N THR A 131 5.44 7.27 -3.41
CA THR A 131 5.10 7.20 -4.84
C THR A 131 4.21 6.00 -5.10
N SER A 132 3.57 5.99 -6.26
CA SER A 132 2.83 4.87 -6.78
C SER A 132 3.25 4.52 -8.21
N PRO A 133 2.70 3.43 -8.79
CA PRO A 133 2.65 3.27 -10.23
C PRO A 133 2.07 4.54 -10.89
N ARG A 134 2.67 4.94 -12.02
CA ARG A 134 2.27 6.13 -12.78
C ARG A 134 1.20 5.72 -13.81
N VAL A 135 -0.05 5.71 -13.36
CA VAL A 135 -1.22 5.34 -14.18
C VAL A 135 -2.29 6.42 -14.05
N THR A 136 -3.04 6.63 -15.11
CA THR A 136 -4.25 7.46 -15.08
C THR A 136 -5.38 6.78 -14.31
N PHE A 137 -6.41 7.53 -13.96
CA PHE A 137 -7.56 6.96 -13.28
C PHE A 137 -8.32 5.95 -14.14
N ASP A 138 -8.47 6.21 -15.44
CA ASP A 138 -9.14 5.29 -16.37
C ASP A 138 -8.34 4.00 -16.57
N GLU A 139 -7.01 4.09 -16.72
CA GLU A 139 -6.14 2.91 -16.77
C GLU A 139 -6.21 2.12 -15.46
N TYR A 140 -6.22 2.83 -14.32
CA TYR A 140 -6.33 2.21 -13.02
C TYR A 140 -7.67 1.46 -12.87
N LEU A 141 -8.78 2.08 -13.24
CA LEU A 141 -10.10 1.44 -13.22
C LEU A 141 -10.18 0.27 -14.20
N SER A 142 -9.64 0.41 -15.41
CA SER A 142 -9.63 -0.68 -16.39
C SER A 142 -8.80 -1.87 -15.94
N ALA A 143 -7.71 -1.64 -15.21
CA ALA A 143 -6.86 -2.70 -14.67
C ALA A 143 -7.40 -3.32 -13.37
N TYR A 144 -8.10 -2.53 -12.55
CA TYR A 144 -8.70 -2.99 -11.29
C TYR A 144 -10.06 -3.63 -11.45
N SER A 145 -10.85 -3.15 -12.42
CA SER A 145 -12.22 -3.59 -12.60
C SER A 145 -12.24 -4.87 -13.42
N ASN A 146 -12.80 -5.93 -12.86
CA ASN A 146 -12.89 -7.25 -13.46
C ASN A 146 -14.14 -7.96 -12.94
N ASP A 147 -14.39 -9.19 -13.39
CA ASP A 147 -15.58 -9.95 -13.01
C ASP A 147 -15.76 -10.13 -11.48
N ALA A 148 -14.67 -10.03 -10.70
CA ALA A 148 -14.69 -10.13 -9.24
C ALA A 148 -14.66 -8.77 -8.51
N LEU A 149 -14.43 -7.66 -9.21
CA LEU A 149 -14.35 -6.33 -8.62
C LEU A 149 -14.89 -5.28 -9.59
N SER A 150 -16.08 -4.75 -9.34
CA SER A 150 -16.65 -3.74 -10.22
C SER A 150 -15.99 -2.37 -10.02
N THR A 151 -16.13 -1.47 -10.99
CA THR A 151 -15.75 -0.05 -10.85
C THR A 151 -16.35 0.57 -9.58
N ALA A 152 -17.60 0.22 -9.26
CA ALA A 152 -18.27 0.72 -8.08
C ALA A 152 -17.63 0.22 -6.77
N ASP A 153 -17.10 -1.01 -6.76
CA ASP A 153 -16.37 -1.54 -5.62
C ASP A 153 -15.03 -0.81 -5.45
N VAL A 154 -14.32 -0.53 -6.55
CA VAL A 154 -13.07 0.25 -6.52
C VAL A 154 -13.31 1.65 -5.94
N ILE A 155 -14.35 2.33 -6.42
CA ILE A 155 -14.74 3.65 -5.89
C ILE A 155 -15.09 3.54 -4.40
N SER A 156 -15.86 2.53 -4.00
CA SER A 156 -16.21 2.30 -2.59
C SER A 156 -14.98 2.08 -1.71
N ILE A 157 -13.94 1.39 -2.20
CA ILE A 157 -12.66 1.22 -1.50
C ILE A 157 -12.00 2.59 -1.28
N MET A 158 -11.93 3.42 -2.32
CA MET A 158 -11.31 4.75 -2.25
C MET A 158 -12.07 5.67 -1.28
N VAL A 159 -13.40 5.64 -1.29
CA VAL A 159 -14.26 6.35 -0.33
C VAL A 159 -13.93 5.92 1.10
N GLY A 160 -13.86 4.61 1.37
CA GLY A 160 -13.46 4.10 2.67
C GLY A 160 -12.03 4.50 3.06
N ASP A 161 -11.10 4.59 2.11
CA ASP A 161 -9.72 5.02 2.36
C ASP A 161 -9.67 6.47 2.85
N LEU A 162 -10.42 7.35 2.19
CA LEU A 162 -10.54 8.76 2.54
C LEU A 162 -11.19 8.97 3.92
N GLN A 163 -12.21 8.18 4.27
CA GLN A 163 -12.79 8.21 5.62
C GLN A 163 -11.74 7.89 6.69
N ARG A 164 -10.88 6.89 6.44
CA ARG A 164 -9.81 6.50 7.38
C ARG A 164 -8.76 7.59 7.53
N LEU A 165 -8.47 8.36 6.49
CA LEU A 165 -7.58 9.53 6.59
C LEU A 165 -8.09 10.53 7.64
N ARG A 166 -9.41 10.71 7.75
CA ARG A 166 -10.03 11.59 8.75
C ARG A 166 -10.08 10.97 10.14
N LEU A 167 -10.45 9.68 10.26
CA LEU A 167 -10.74 9.05 11.56
C LEU A 167 -9.52 8.42 12.26
N TYR A 168 -8.52 7.95 11.51
CA TYR A 168 -7.38 7.23 12.10
C TYR A 168 -6.39 8.09 12.90
N PRO A 169 -6.24 9.40 12.66
CA PRO A 169 -5.47 10.27 13.54
C PRO A 169 -5.96 10.25 14.99
N GLU A 170 -7.29 10.30 15.20
CA GLU A 170 -7.91 10.25 16.54
C GLU A 170 -7.62 8.94 17.28
N LYS A 171 -7.51 7.84 16.52
CA LYS A 171 -7.15 6.51 17.04
C LYS A 171 -5.64 6.31 17.20
N GLY A 172 -4.82 7.34 16.89
CA GLY A 172 -3.37 7.31 17.02
C GLY A 172 -2.63 6.49 15.95
N PHE A 173 -3.31 6.06 14.89
CA PHE A 173 -2.71 5.24 13.83
C PHE A 173 -2.00 6.07 12.75
N GLN A 174 -2.36 7.34 12.60
CA GLN A 174 -1.84 8.25 11.58
C GLN A 174 -1.57 9.63 12.20
N ILE A 175 -0.75 10.45 11.52
CA ILE A 175 -0.78 11.90 11.74
C ILE A 175 -2.00 12.50 11.04
N GLU A 176 -2.46 13.65 11.51
CA GLU A 176 -3.54 14.38 10.84
C GLU A 176 -3.12 14.78 9.42
N GLN A 177 -4.07 14.76 8.50
CA GLN A 177 -3.92 15.19 7.12
C GLN A 177 -4.98 16.23 6.81
N GLU A 178 -4.59 17.33 6.19
CA GLU A 178 -5.54 18.30 5.66
C GLU A 178 -6.35 17.65 4.53
N ILE A 179 -7.67 17.67 4.66
CA ILE A 179 -8.60 17.22 3.63
C ILE A 179 -9.34 18.47 3.14
N PRO A 180 -9.10 18.91 1.90
CA PRO A 180 -9.82 20.04 1.32
C PRO A 180 -11.34 19.83 1.33
N ASP A 181 -12.10 20.92 1.50
CA ASP A 181 -13.56 20.87 1.61
C ASP A 181 -14.21 20.25 0.37
N ASP A 182 -13.72 20.58 -0.83
CA ASP A 182 -14.22 20.02 -2.10
C ASP A 182 -14.01 18.50 -2.21
N VAL A 183 -12.91 17.99 -1.63
CA VAL A 183 -12.63 16.55 -1.54
C VAL A 183 -13.58 15.87 -0.55
N TRP A 184 -13.87 16.52 0.59
CA TRP A 184 -14.81 15.97 1.56
C TRP A 184 -16.26 16.03 1.06
N ASP A 185 -16.65 17.09 0.37
CA ASP A 185 -17.96 17.21 -0.29
C ASP A 185 -18.16 16.11 -1.34
N ALA A 186 -17.11 15.81 -2.12
CA ALA A 186 -17.13 14.69 -3.08
C ALA A 186 -17.30 13.34 -2.37
N PHE A 187 -16.62 13.13 -1.25
CA PHE A 187 -16.82 11.95 -0.40
C PHE A 187 -18.28 11.82 0.05
N GLU A 188 -18.88 12.87 0.59
CA GLU A 188 -20.27 12.83 1.07
C GLU A 188 -21.27 12.55 -0.07
N ARG A 189 -21.04 13.11 -1.26
CA ARG A 189 -21.86 12.84 -2.44
C ARG A 189 -21.77 11.38 -2.88
N LEU A 190 -20.58 10.79 -2.85
CA LEU A 190 -20.37 9.38 -3.18
C LEU A 190 -21.02 8.45 -2.14
N VAL A 191 -20.93 8.78 -0.85
CA VAL A 191 -21.62 8.04 0.21
C VAL A 191 -23.14 8.10 -0.01
N LYS A 192 -23.71 9.29 -0.27
CA LYS A 192 -25.14 9.45 -0.59
C LYS A 192 -25.57 8.68 -1.85
N ALA A 193 -24.65 8.45 -2.79
CA ALA A 193 -24.88 7.68 -4.01
C ALA A 193 -24.70 6.15 -3.83
N GLY A 194 -24.38 5.68 -2.61
CA GLY A 194 -24.27 4.25 -2.29
C GLY A 194 -22.87 3.63 -2.41
N PHE A 195 -21.81 4.44 -2.48
CA PHE A 195 -20.42 3.95 -2.50
C PHE A 195 -19.83 3.78 -1.09
N ASP A 196 -20.58 3.15 -0.19
CA ASP A 196 -20.31 3.11 1.26
C ASP A 196 -19.82 1.75 1.81
N LYS A 197 -19.67 0.73 0.93
CA LYS A 197 -19.35 -0.66 1.29
C LYS A 197 -18.09 -0.84 2.14
N HIS A 198 -17.14 0.09 2.07
CA HIS A 198 -15.86 0.02 2.78
C HIS A 198 -15.69 1.10 3.86
N LEU A 199 -16.76 1.81 4.22
CA LEU A 199 -16.76 2.68 5.40
C LEU A 199 -16.55 1.85 6.67
N ILE A 200 -15.99 2.49 7.68
CA ILE A 200 -15.89 1.97 9.04
C ILE A 200 -16.89 2.71 9.92
N THR A 201 -17.43 1.99 10.91
CA THR A 201 -18.20 2.61 11.99
C THR A 201 -17.23 3.45 12.83
N ALA A 202 -17.62 4.70 13.11
CA ALA A 202 -16.83 5.63 13.92
C ALA A 202 -16.56 5.07 15.33
#